data_AF-F2JTH8-F1
#
_entry.id   AF-F2JTH8-F1
#
_cell.length_a   1.000
_cell.length_b   1.000
_cell.length_c   1.000
_cell.angle_alpha   90.00
_cell.angle_beta   90.00
_cell.angle_gamma   90.00
#
_symmetry.space_group_name_H-M   'P 1'
#
loop_
_entity.id
_entity.type
_entity.pdbx_description
1 polymer ?
#
loop_
_entity_poly.entity_id
_entity_poly.type
_entity_poly.pdbx_seq_one_letter_code
_entity_poly.pdbx_strand_id
1 'polypeptide(L)'
;MKDAYLEIVELDNGDIVLRPVAEDDSDAPEKPLAVLQIPEDTRSLLKDRYFELAKRMFHAGIDYVYSDDFSDQMDMDMDMAEDMDMMPKVLH
;
A
#
# COMPACT_ATOMS: atom_id res chain seq x y z
N MET A 1 12.52 -13.19 -1.08
CA MET A 1 11.21 -13.45 -0.47
C MET A 1 10.57 -14.57 -1.28
N LYS A 2 9.78 -15.48 -0.69
CA LYS A 2 8.90 -16.32 -1.53
C LYS A 2 8.12 -15.36 -2.43
N ASP A 3 7.98 -15.68 -3.71
CA ASP A 3 7.23 -14.90 -4.70
C ASP A 3 5.73 -14.88 -4.33
N ALA A 4 5.41 -14.20 -3.24
CA ALA A 4 4.05 -14.00 -2.80
C ALA A 4 3.42 -12.99 -3.76
N TYR A 5 2.58 -13.50 -4.65
CA TYR A 5 1.74 -12.65 -5.49
C TYR A 5 0.87 -11.81 -4.56
N LEU A 6 0.81 -10.50 -4.79
CA LEU A 6 -0.03 -9.60 -4.01
C LEU A 6 -1.34 -9.36 -4.77
N GLU A 7 -2.44 -9.28 -4.03
CA GLU A 7 -3.75 -8.92 -4.56
C GLU A 7 -4.33 -7.70 -3.85
N ILE A 8 -5.13 -6.94 -4.61
CA ILE A 8 -5.87 -5.79 -4.12
C ILE A 8 -7.35 -6.18 -4.07
N VAL A 9 -7.93 -6.14 -2.88
CA VAL A 9 -9.29 -6.63 -2.62
C VAL A 9 -10.12 -5.55 -1.93
N GLU A 10 -11.35 -5.36 -2.39
CA GLU A 10 -12.34 -4.58 -1.66
C GLU A 10 -13.10 -5.49 -0.69
N LEU A 11 -13.12 -5.12 0.58
CA LEU A 11 -13.84 -5.84 1.63
C LEU A 11 -15.30 -5.37 1.71
N ASP A 12 -16.15 -6.15 2.38
CA ASP A 12 -17.58 -5.83 2.52
C ASP A 12 -17.86 -4.51 3.25
N ASN A 13 -16.93 -4.04 4.10
CA ASN A 13 -17.00 -2.74 4.75
C ASN A 13 -16.56 -1.58 3.83
N GLY A 14 -16.09 -1.90 2.62
CA GLY A 14 -15.60 -0.96 1.61
C GLY A 14 -14.16 -0.47 1.84
N ASP A 15 -13.42 -1.08 2.77
CA ASP A 15 -11.98 -0.91 2.85
C ASP A 15 -11.31 -1.64 1.68
N ILE A 16 -10.23 -1.06 1.15
CA ILE A 16 -9.43 -1.67 0.09
C ILE A 16 -8.12 -2.12 0.67
N VAL A 17 -7.81 -3.40 0.55
CA VAL A 17 -6.62 -4.00 1.18
C VAL A 17 -5.65 -4.53 0.16
N LEU A 18 -4.36 -4.41 0.46
CA LEU A 18 -3.29 -5.14 -0.19
C LEU A 18 -2.93 -6.33 0.70
N ARG A 19 -3.00 -7.56 0.16
CA ARG A 19 -2.66 -8.78 0.90
C ARG A 19 -1.98 -9.79 -0.02
N PRO A 20 -1.26 -10.79 0.52
CA PRO A 20 -0.77 -11.88 -0.30
C PRO A 20 -1.94 -12.72 -0.83
N VAL A 21 -1.77 -13.27 -2.02
CA VAL A 21 -2.68 -14.25 -2.61
C VAL A 21 -2.60 -15.51 -1.77
N ALA A 22 -3.76 -16.03 -1.35
CA ALA A 22 -3.84 -17.25 -0.58
C ALA A 22 -3.18 -18.43 -1.33
N GLU A 23 -2.15 -19.04 -0.74
CA GLU A 23 -1.57 -20.30 -1.23
C GLU A 23 -2.47 -21.48 -0.81
N ASP A 24 -3.01 -22.22 -1.80
CA ASP A 24 -3.74 -23.51 -1.70
C ASP A 24 -4.80 -23.68 -0.59
N ASP A 25 -6.08 -23.67 -0.98
CA ASP A 25 -7.25 -24.18 -0.23
C ASP A 25 -7.42 -23.73 1.23
N SER A 26 -6.68 -22.71 1.68
CA SER A 26 -6.95 -22.07 2.95
C SER A 26 -8.13 -21.10 2.78
N ASP A 27 -9.32 -21.51 3.23
CA ASP A 27 -10.52 -20.66 3.31
C ASP A 27 -10.36 -19.41 4.21
N ALA A 28 -9.18 -19.22 4.81
CA ALA A 28 -8.86 -18.08 5.64
C ALA A 28 -8.30 -16.93 4.79
N PRO A 29 -8.93 -15.75 4.77
CA PRO A 29 -8.36 -14.59 4.11
C PRO A 29 -7.00 -14.23 4.73
N GLU A 30 -5.98 -14.08 3.90
CA GLU A 30 -4.66 -13.69 4.36
C GLU A 30 -4.68 -12.30 5.02
N LYS A 31 -3.77 -12.12 5.99
CA LYS A 31 -3.68 -10.87 6.75
C LYS A 31 -3.32 -9.70 5.82
N PRO A 32 -4.07 -8.58 5.85
CA PRO A 32 -3.72 -7.37 5.10
C PRO A 32 -2.33 -6.84 5.46
N LEU A 33 -1.56 -6.50 4.43
CA LEU A 33 -0.28 -5.77 4.54
C LEU A 33 -0.52 -4.27 4.63
N ALA A 34 -1.54 -3.77 3.93
CA ALA A 34 -1.95 -2.38 3.97
C ALA A 34 -3.47 -2.27 3.80
N VAL A 35 -4.05 -1.20 4.37
CA VAL A 35 -5.47 -0.86 4.27
C VAL A 35 -5.57 0.58 3.78
N LEU A 36 -6.31 0.77 2.69
CA LEU A 36 -6.69 2.08 2.17
C LEU A 36 -8.17 2.32 2.48
N GLN A 37 -8.41 3.34 3.29
CA GLN A 37 -9.77 3.77 3.64
C GLN A 37 -10.10 5.04 2.88
N ILE A 38 -11.14 4.98 2.05
CA ILE A 38 -11.65 6.14 1.32
C ILE A 38 -12.99 6.55 1.95
N PRO A 39 -13.11 7.77 2.49
CA PRO A 39 -14.36 8.25 3.08
C PRO A 39 -15.54 8.11 2.12
N GLU A 40 -16.73 7.84 2.65
CA GLU A 40 -17.95 7.61 1.86
C GLU A 40 -18.28 8.78 0.92
N ASP A 41 -18.12 10.02 1.39
CA ASP A 41 -18.32 11.24 0.59
C ASP A 41 -17.37 11.27 -0.62
N THR A 42 -16.11 10.88 -0.41
CA THR A 42 -15.10 10.81 -1.46
C THR A 42 -15.38 9.65 -2.43
N ARG A 43 -15.80 8.49 -1.93
CA ARG A 43 -16.24 7.36 -2.77
C ARG A 43 -17.43 7.75 -3.64
N SER A 44 -18.40 8.47 -3.08
CA SER A 44 -19.57 8.98 -3.82
C SER A 44 -19.18 9.95 -4.93
N LEU A 45 -18.20 10.83 -4.67
CA LEU A 45 -17.65 11.74 -5.68
C LEU A 45 -16.92 10.99 -6.80
N LEU A 46 -16.11 9.99 -6.44
CA LEU A 46 -15.31 9.20 -7.37
C LEU A 46 -16.16 8.18 -8.14
N LYS A 47 -17.29 7.74 -7.57
CA LYS A 47 -18.10 6.60 -8.07
C LYS A 47 -17.19 5.39 -8.28
N ASP A 48 -17.42 4.57 -9.30
CA ASP A 48 -16.63 3.36 -9.61
C ASP A 48 -15.11 3.61 -9.81
N ARG A 49 -14.66 4.87 -9.85
CA ARG A 49 -13.23 5.22 -9.97
C ARG A 49 -12.46 5.13 -8.66
N TYR A 50 -13.10 5.02 -7.48
CA TYR A 50 -12.36 4.93 -6.21
C TYR A 50 -11.48 3.66 -6.15
N PHE A 51 -11.96 2.55 -6.71
CA PHE A 51 -11.21 1.30 -6.75
C PHE A 51 -10.04 1.38 -7.76
N GLU A 52 -10.23 2.07 -8.89
CA GLU A 52 -9.13 2.35 -9.84
C GLU A 52 -8.07 3.27 -9.23
N LEU A 53 -8.48 4.28 -8.47
CA LEU A 53 -7.55 5.12 -7.70
C LEU A 53 -6.71 4.28 -6.74
N ALA A 54 -7.36 3.41 -5.97
CA ALA A 54 -6.66 2.53 -5.03
C ALA A 54 -5.62 1.64 -5.73
N LYS A 55 -5.99 1.02 -6.85
CA LYS A 55 -5.06 0.25 -7.70
C LYS A 55 -3.83 1.08 -8.08
N ARG A 56 -4.05 2.30 -8.58
CA ARG A 56 -2.96 3.20 -8.97
C ARG A 56 -2.08 3.61 -7.80
N MET A 57 -2.65 3.86 -6.62
CA MET A 57 -1.88 4.22 -5.42
C MET A 57 -0.97 3.07 -4.97
N PHE A 58 -1.50 1.84 -4.89
CA PHE A 58 -0.68 0.69 -4.51
C PHE A 58 0.39 0.39 -5.55
N HIS A 59 0.05 0.37 -6.84
CA HIS A 59 1.04 0.16 -7.90
C HIS A 59 2.12 1.23 -7.89
N ALA A 60 1.76 2.51 -7.86
CA ALA A 60 2.74 3.60 -7.85
C ALA A 60 3.66 3.53 -6.62
N GLY A 61 3.11 3.21 -5.43
CA GLY A 61 3.90 3.08 -4.22
C GLY A 61 4.87 1.89 -4.27
N ILE A 62 4.40 0.74 -4.76
CA ILE A 62 5.23 -0.46 -4.94
C ILE A 62 6.33 -0.17 -5.97
N ASP A 63 5.96 0.30 -7.16
CA ASP A 63 6.89 0.59 -8.25
C ASP A 63 7.96 1.60 -7.81
N TYR A 64 7.58 2.62 -7.05
CA TYR A 64 8.51 3.61 -6.51
C TYR A 64 9.50 3.00 -5.51
N VAL A 65 9.03 2.21 -4.52
CA VAL A 65 9.93 1.59 -3.53
C VAL A 65 10.92 0.60 -4.17
N TYR A 66 10.54 -0.01 -5.30
CA TYR A 66 11.42 -0.89 -6.08
C TYR A 66 12.21 -0.17 -7.18
N SER A 67 12.06 1.14 -7.33
CA SER A 67 12.79 1.93 -8.32
C SER A 67 14.20 2.27 -7.84
N ASP A 68 15.13 2.44 -8.78
CA ASP A 68 16.50 2.88 -8.49
C ASP A 68 16.52 4.28 -7.84
N ASP A 69 15.55 5.13 -8.18
CA ASP A 69 15.38 6.47 -7.59
C ASP A 69 15.18 6.41 -6.07
N PHE A 70 14.48 5.39 -5.56
CA PHE A 70 14.26 5.21 -4.13
C PHE A 70 15.54 4.77 -3.41
N SER A 71 16.34 3.88 -4.00
CA SER A 71 17.63 3.49 -3.42
C SER A 71 18.60 4.67 -3.30
N ASP A 72 18.71 5.49 -4.35
CA ASP A 72 19.60 6.64 -4.36
C ASP A 72 19.18 7.72 -3.34
N GLN A 73 17.87 7.85 -3.09
CA GLN A 73 17.32 8.78 -2.11
C GLN A 73 17.47 8.26 -0.67
N MET A 74 17.33 6.94 -0.45
CA MET A 74 17.56 6.31 0.85
C MET A 74 19.02 6.43 1.29
N ASP A 75 19.97 6.27 0.36
CA ASP A 75 21.40 6.41 0.64
C ASP A 75 21.78 7.85 1.06
N MET A 76 21.08 8.86 0.54
CA MET A 76 21.24 10.27 0.98
C MET A 76 20.56 10.57 2.32
N ASP A 77 19.40 9.97 2.61
CA ASP A 77 18.65 10.20 3.85
C ASP A 77 19.20 9.42 5.05
N MET A 78 19.89 8.28 4.83
CA MET A 78 20.49 7.47 5.91
C MET A 78 21.56 8.24 6.70
N ASP A 79 22.31 9.13 6.03
CA ASP A 79 23.31 10.00 6.67
C ASP A 79 22.69 11.06 7.62
N MET A 80 21.37 11.25 7.57
CA MET A 80 20.61 12.22 8.39
C MET A 80 19.67 11.57 9.42
N ALA A 81 19.53 10.23 9.40
CA ALA A 81 18.43 9.52 10.06
C ALA A 81 18.78 8.87 11.42
N GLU A 82 20.05 8.78 11.82
CA GLU A 82 20.41 8.11 13.09
C GLU A 82 19.84 8.79 14.36
N ASP A 83 19.32 10.02 14.26
CA ASP A 83 18.82 10.82 15.41
C ASP A 83 17.29 11.02 15.47
N MET A 84 16.49 10.51 14.50
CA MET A 84 15.07 10.90 14.34
C MET A 84 14.02 9.76 14.40
N ASP A 85 14.40 8.56 14.86
CA ASP A 85 13.61 7.32 14.75
C ASP A 85 12.30 7.22 15.59
N MET A 86 11.81 8.32 16.17
CA MET A 86 10.57 8.30 16.99
C MET A 86 9.52 9.36 16.63
N MET A 87 9.64 10.05 15.49
CA MET A 87 8.61 11.00 15.06
C MET A 87 7.79 10.46 13.88
N PRO A 88 6.47 10.72 13.84
CA PRO A 88 5.68 10.42 12.67
C PRO A 88 6.29 11.17 11.47
N LYS A 89 6.65 10.41 10.43
CA LYS A 89 7.13 10.99 9.16
C LYS A 89 5.95 11.67 8.49
N VAL A 90 5.85 12.99 8.62
CA VAL A 90 4.83 13.82 7.96
C VAL A 90 5.43 14.37 6.68
N LEU A 91 4.83 14.05 5.54
CA LEU A 91 5.16 14.65 4.25
C LEU A 91 4.13 15.75 3.94
N HIS A 92 4.59 16.94 3.51
CA HIS A 92 3.74 18.08 3.14
C HIS A 92 3.65 18.25 1.62
#